data_AF-A0A7S1G9U9-F1
#
_entry.id   AF-A0A7S1G9U9-F1
#
_cell.length_a   1.000
_cell.length_b   1.000
_cell.length_c   1.000
_cell.angle_alpha   90.00
_cell.angle_beta   90.00
_cell.angle_gamma   90.00
#
_symmetry.space_group_name_H-M   'P 1'
#
loop_
_entity.id
_entity.type
_entity.pdbx_description
1 polymer ?
#
loop_
_entity_poly.entity_id
_entity_poly.type
_entity_poly.pdbx_seq_one_letter_code
_entity_poly.pdbx_strand_id
1 'polypeptide(L)'
;GGDVVGAGGPMTIAAAATSVAERAHGLAPQVGYVAYIVAEDDAAAPNRQASVAAVPFSTVANAPPHLAPGFPVVGPTNDGSTLDIDVQLNEPGTCAAVAVTAGSAQPTAAEVLAGQASGGGAPSAAASVAVPVAATPVTLTLTGLTGQTAYDVWVA
;
A
#
# COMPACT_ATOMS: atom_id res chain seq x y z
N GLY A 1 -8.14 -31.10 0.67
CA GLY A 1 -7.88 -29.66 0.60
C GLY A 1 -7.09 -29.32 1.84
N GLY A 2 -5.87 -28.79 1.67
CA GLY A 2 -5.03 -28.40 2.81
C GLY A 2 -5.48 -27.03 3.29
N ASP A 3 -6.02 -26.97 4.50
CA ASP A 3 -6.30 -25.70 5.16
C ASP A 3 -4.96 -25.01 5.47
N VAL A 4 -4.74 -23.85 4.86
CA VAL A 4 -3.60 -22.99 5.21
C VAL A 4 -3.92 -22.37 6.56
N VAL A 5 -3.23 -22.81 7.61
CA VAL A 5 -3.33 -22.25 8.96
C VAL A 5 -2.80 -20.81 8.93
N GLY A 6 -3.71 -19.84 8.84
CA GLY A 6 -3.40 -18.44 9.12
C GLY A 6 -3.42 -18.24 10.64
N ALA A 7 -2.25 -18.08 11.25
CA ALA A 7 -1.95 -17.64 12.62
C ALA A 7 -3.04 -17.84 13.72
N GLY A 8 -2.66 -18.52 14.82
CA GLY A 8 -3.49 -18.60 16.02
C GLY A 8 -2.68 -18.77 17.30
N GLY A 9 -3.21 -18.22 18.39
CA GLY A 9 -2.68 -18.34 19.77
C GLY A 9 -3.83 -18.23 20.78
N PRO A 10 -3.62 -18.64 22.04
CA PRO A 10 -4.65 -18.53 23.08
C PRO A 10 -4.92 -17.05 23.40
N MET A 11 -6.18 -16.72 23.63
CA MET A 11 -6.62 -15.40 24.06
C MET A 11 -7.36 -15.51 25.39
N THR A 12 -7.01 -14.66 26.36
CA THR A 12 -7.67 -14.61 27.67
C THR A 12 -8.85 -13.66 27.64
N ILE A 13 -10.00 -14.12 28.12
CA ILE A 13 -11.16 -13.27 28.41
C ILE A 13 -11.21 -13.06 29.92
N ALA A 14 -10.85 -11.86 30.37
CA ALA A 14 -10.62 -11.58 31.80
C ALA A 14 -11.90 -11.52 32.66
N ALA A 15 -13.08 -11.40 32.04
CA ALA A 15 -14.35 -11.39 32.75
C ALA A 15 -15.50 -11.91 31.87
N ALA A 16 -16.52 -12.50 32.52
CA ALA A 16 -17.72 -12.94 31.82
C ALA A 16 -18.40 -11.80 31.06
N ALA A 17 -19.03 -12.12 29.93
CA ALA A 17 -19.75 -11.18 29.06
C ALA A 17 -18.89 -10.00 28.53
N THR A 18 -17.57 -10.15 28.50
CA THR A 18 -16.67 -9.20 27.80
C THR A 18 -16.32 -9.71 26.41
N SER A 19 -16.18 -8.78 25.47
CA SER A 19 -15.74 -9.06 24.11
C SER A 19 -14.26 -8.73 23.95
N VAL A 20 -13.53 -9.63 23.32
CA VAL A 20 -12.15 -9.45 22.90
C VAL A 20 -12.07 -9.62 21.38
N ALA A 21 -11.11 -8.97 20.74
CA ALA A 21 -10.92 -9.05 19.29
C ALA A 21 -9.48 -9.50 19.01
N GLU A 22 -9.33 -10.54 18.19
CA GLU A 22 -8.03 -10.96 17.66
C GLU A 22 -7.92 -10.57 16.19
N ARG A 23 -6.72 -10.14 15.78
CA ARG A 23 -6.40 -9.91 14.37
C ARG A 23 -5.58 -11.07 13.84
N ALA A 24 -6.11 -11.78 12.84
CA ALA A 24 -5.33 -12.74 12.07
C ALA A 24 -4.38 -11.99 11.11
N HIS A 25 -3.13 -12.42 11.06
CA HIS A 25 -2.08 -11.85 10.19
C HIS A 25 -1.61 -12.88 9.16
N GLY A 26 -1.01 -12.38 8.06
CA GLY A 26 -0.39 -13.25 7.05
C GLY A 26 -1.36 -14.03 6.16
N LEU A 27 -2.62 -13.60 6.08
CA LEU A 27 -3.60 -14.22 5.20
C LEU A 27 -3.37 -13.79 3.75
N ALA A 28 -3.43 -14.75 2.83
CA ALA A 28 -3.38 -14.48 1.40
C ALA A 28 -4.67 -13.73 0.97
N PRO A 29 -4.59 -12.74 0.06
CA PRO A 29 -5.75 -12.02 -0.43
C PRO A 29 -6.64 -12.90 -1.31
N GLN A 30 -7.93 -12.60 -1.36
CA GLN A 30 -8.94 -13.33 -2.15
C GLN A 30 -9.03 -14.83 -1.84
N VAL A 31 -8.70 -15.23 -0.61
CA VAL A 31 -8.76 -16.62 -0.14
C VAL A 31 -9.86 -16.77 0.93
N GLY A 32 -10.62 -17.86 0.83
CA GLY A 32 -11.58 -18.26 1.85
C GLY A 32 -10.87 -18.97 3.01
N TYR A 33 -11.20 -18.58 4.24
CA TYR A 33 -10.68 -19.14 5.47
C TYR A 33 -11.83 -19.55 6.41
N VAL A 34 -11.54 -20.42 7.37
CA VAL A 34 -12.44 -20.75 8.47
C VAL A 34 -11.69 -20.54 9.79
N ALA A 35 -12.20 -19.67 10.65
CA ALA A 35 -11.69 -19.53 12.01
C ALA A 35 -12.35 -20.57 12.91
N TYR A 36 -11.55 -21.40 13.57
CA TYR A 36 -12.01 -22.39 14.54
C TYR A 36 -11.72 -21.88 15.96
N ILE A 37 -12.75 -21.78 16.79
CA ILE A 37 -12.68 -21.21 18.14
C ILE A 37 -13.19 -22.25 19.14
N VAL A 38 -12.45 -22.43 20.23
CA VAL A 38 -12.83 -23.24 21.39
C VAL A 38 -12.45 -22.48 22.64
N ALA A 39 -13.38 -22.38 23.60
CA ALA A 39 -13.12 -21.77 24.90
C ALA A 39 -12.88 -22.84 25.97
N GLU A 40 -12.08 -22.48 26.96
CA GLU A 40 -11.95 -23.17 28.25
C GLU A 40 -11.91 -22.13 29.37
N ASP A 41 -12.30 -22.50 30.58
CA ASP A 41 -12.18 -21.62 31.76
C ASP A 41 -10.79 -21.72 32.41
N ASP A 42 -10.55 -20.89 33.43
CA ASP A 42 -9.27 -20.80 34.16
C ASP A 42 -9.19 -21.71 35.39
N ALA A 43 -10.06 -22.73 35.49
CA ALA A 43 -10.04 -23.67 36.60
C ALA A 43 -8.76 -24.52 36.62
N ALA A 44 -8.37 -25.03 37.80
CA ALA A 44 -7.21 -25.91 37.95
C ALA A 44 -7.29 -27.18 37.07
N ALA A 45 -8.52 -27.62 36.77
CA ALA A 45 -8.82 -28.54 35.69
C ALA A 45 -9.77 -27.81 34.72
N PRO A 46 -9.27 -27.22 33.62
CA PRO A 46 -10.07 -26.36 32.74
C PRO A 46 -11.30 -27.07 32.17
N ASN A 47 -12.44 -26.40 32.23
CA ASN A 47 -13.67 -26.83 31.59
C ASN A 47 -13.70 -26.37 30.13
N ARG A 48 -13.21 -27.22 29.22
CA ARG A 48 -13.16 -26.95 27.79
C ARG A 48 -14.50 -27.22 27.10
N GLN A 49 -14.89 -26.34 26.19
CA GLN A 49 -16.06 -26.52 25.33
C GLN A 49 -15.97 -27.84 24.55
N ALA A 50 -17.07 -28.58 24.52
CA ALA A 50 -17.16 -29.86 23.82
C ALA A 50 -17.27 -29.69 22.28
N SER A 51 -17.75 -28.53 21.81
CA SER A 51 -17.88 -28.20 20.40
C SER A 51 -16.98 -27.03 20.00
N VAL A 52 -16.50 -27.06 18.76
CA VAL A 52 -15.73 -25.98 18.15
C VAL A 52 -16.69 -25.09 17.36
N ALA A 53 -16.58 -23.77 17.54
CA ALA A 53 -17.25 -22.80 16.68
C ALA A 53 -16.43 -22.58 15.40
N ALA A 54 -17.07 -22.68 14.24
CA ALA A 54 -16.46 -22.45 12.94
C ALA A 54 -17.05 -21.19 12.31
N VAL A 55 -16.21 -20.21 11.99
CA VAL A 55 -16.60 -18.92 11.41
C VAL A 55 -15.93 -18.78 10.04
N PRO A 56 -16.65 -19.02 8.93
CA PRO A 56 -16.10 -18.82 7.59
C PRO A 56 -15.95 -17.32 7.29
N PHE A 57 -14.87 -16.95 6.63
CA PHE A 57 -14.65 -15.60 6.12
C PHE A 57 -13.82 -15.64 4.83
N SER A 58 -13.71 -14.50 4.14
CA SER A 58 -12.85 -14.38 2.96
C SER A 58 -12.04 -13.10 3.05
N THR A 59 -10.78 -13.16 2.65
CA THR A 59 -9.97 -11.97 2.48
C THR A 59 -10.33 -11.25 1.19
N VAL A 60 -10.20 -9.93 1.19
CA VAL A 60 -10.42 -9.11 -0.02
C VAL A 60 -9.20 -9.19 -0.94
N ALA A 61 -9.35 -8.78 -2.20
CA ALA A 61 -8.23 -8.68 -3.13
C ALA A 61 -7.20 -7.64 -2.64
N ASN A 62 -5.91 -7.93 -2.81
CA ASN A 62 -4.85 -6.95 -2.68
C ASN A 62 -4.62 -6.34 -4.06
N ALA A 63 -5.30 -5.23 -4.35
CA ALA A 63 -5.00 -4.45 -5.55
C ALA A 63 -3.71 -3.64 -5.33
N PRO A 64 -2.96 -3.29 -6.38
CA PRO A 64 -1.91 -2.29 -6.26
C PRO A 64 -2.52 -0.89 -6.09
N PRO A 65 -1.77 0.06 -5.52
CA PRO A 65 -2.23 1.43 -5.41
C PRO A 65 -2.40 2.05 -6.79
N HIS A 66 -3.39 2.92 -6.91
CA HIS A 66 -3.68 3.69 -8.10
C HIS A 66 -3.74 5.17 -7.77
N LEU A 67 -3.28 5.99 -8.70
CA LEU A 67 -3.51 7.43 -8.66
C LEU A 67 -5.01 7.71 -8.57
N ALA A 68 -5.38 8.55 -7.61
CA ALA A 68 -6.75 8.96 -7.42
C ALA A 68 -7.25 9.79 -8.62
N PRO A 69 -8.54 9.74 -8.97
CA PRO A 69 -9.09 10.55 -10.05
C PRO A 69 -8.76 12.03 -9.88
N GLY A 70 -8.23 12.65 -10.94
CA GLY A 70 -7.79 14.04 -10.92
C GLY A 70 -6.35 14.26 -10.48
N PHE A 71 -5.59 13.20 -10.19
CA PHE A 71 -4.15 13.24 -9.90
C PHE A 71 -3.36 12.38 -10.92
N PRO A 72 -2.05 12.65 -11.13
CA PRO A 72 -1.27 13.75 -10.56
C PRO A 72 -1.66 15.11 -11.13
N VAL A 73 -1.30 16.18 -10.42
CA VAL A 73 -1.43 17.56 -10.91
C VAL A 73 -0.14 18.33 -10.64
N VAL A 74 0.09 19.38 -11.43
CA VAL A 74 1.18 20.33 -11.14
C VAL A 74 0.86 21.03 -9.83
N GLY A 75 1.80 20.95 -8.90
CA GLY A 75 1.73 21.59 -7.59
C GLY A 75 2.05 23.09 -7.66
N PRO A 76 2.29 23.73 -6.50
CA PRO A 76 2.43 25.18 -6.41
C PRO A 76 3.72 25.73 -7.04
N THR A 77 4.80 24.93 -7.07
CA THR A 77 6.10 25.38 -7.59
C THR A 77 6.34 24.84 -9.00
N ASN A 78 6.67 25.74 -9.92
CA ASN A 78 7.21 25.42 -11.25
C ASN A 78 8.09 26.59 -11.71
N ASP A 79 9.31 26.68 -11.16
CA ASP A 79 10.20 27.84 -11.35
C ASP A 79 11.27 27.65 -12.43
N GLY A 80 11.22 26.51 -13.13
CA GLY A 80 12.18 26.12 -14.16
C GLY A 80 13.39 25.34 -13.64
N SER A 81 13.66 25.35 -12.34
CA SER A 81 14.65 24.49 -11.68
C SER A 81 14.04 23.44 -10.76
N THR A 82 12.82 23.72 -10.31
CA THR A 82 12.00 22.86 -9.48
C THR A 82 10.60 22.74 -10.07
N LEU A 83 10.00 21.57 -9.86
CA LEU A 83 8.62 21.28 -10.21
C LEU A 83 7.99 20.47 -9.08
N ASP A 84 6.96 21.02 -8.46
CA ASP A 84 6.09 20.30 -7.55
C ASP A 84 5.02 19.54 -8.32
N ILE A 85 4.75 18.32 -7.87
CA ILE A 85 3.71 17.45 -8.39
C ILE A 85 2.92 16.98 -7.19
N ASP A 86 1.65 17.36 -7.11
CA ASP A 86 0.77 16.79 -6.11
C ASP A 86 0.30 15.42 -6.62
N VAL A 87 0.46 14.42 -5.76
CA VAL A 87 0.05 13.04 -6.00
C VAL A 87 -0.92 12.60 -4.91
N GLN A 88 -1.83 11.71 -5.28
CA GLN A 88 -2.79 11.12 -4.35
C GLN A 88 -3.07 9.69 -4.79
N LEU A 89 -3.09 8.77 -3.83
CA LEU A 89 -3.38 7.37 -4.07
C LEU A 89 -4.72 6.97 -3.44
N ASN A 90 -5.36 5.95 -4.01
CA ASN A 90 -6.59 5.35 -3.45
C ASN A 90 -6.32 4.49 -2.20
N GLU A 91 -5.06 4.15 -1.93
CA GLU A 91 -4.58 3.45 -0.73
C GLU A 91 -3.15 3.88 -0.39
N PRO A 92 -2.64 3.63 0.82
CA PRO A 92 -1.26 3.96 1.16
C PRO A 92 -0.25 3.32 0.21
N GLY A 93 0.77 4.08 -0.19
CA GLY A 93 1.77 3.60 -1.13
C GLY A 93 2.93 4.56 -1.33
N THR A 94 3.66 4.37 -2.41
CA THR A 94 4.76 5.23 -2.85
C THR A 94 4.48 5.68 -4.27
N CYS A 95 4.63 6.97 -4.51
CA CYS A 95 4.68 7.51 -5.87
C CYS A 95 6.11 7.91 -6.20
N ALA A 96 6.51 7.72 -7.44
CA ALA A 96 7.74 8.26 -7.99
C ALA A 96 7.46 9.09 -9.24
N ALA A 97 8.35 10.02 -9.54
CA ALA A 97 8.33 10.75 -10.79
C ALA A 97 9.73 10.81 -11.40
N VAL A 98 9.77 10.78 -12.73
CA VAL A 98 10.99 11.02 -13.51
C VAL A 98 10.71 12.07 -14.58
N ALA A 99 11.60 13.04 -14.71
CA ALA A 99 11.61 14.00 -15.81
C ALA A 99 12.67 13.60 -16.83
N VAL A 100 12.27 13.52 -18.09
CA VAL A 100 13.15 13.28 -19.24
C VAL A 100 12.97 14.41 -20.25
N THR A 101 13.98 14.67 -21.09
CA THR A 101 13.85 15.70 -22.13
C THR A 101 12.65 15.43 -23.02
N ALA A 102 11.91 16.47 -23.41
CA ALA A 102 10.71 16.31 -24.21
C ALA A 102 10.96 15.50 -25.49
N GLY A 103 10.08 14.54 -25.78
CA GLY A 103 10.18 13.61 -26.92
C GLY A 103 11.06 12.39 -26.66
N SER A 104 11.55 12.19 -25.43
CA SER A 104 12.27 10.96 -25.07
C SER A 104 11.34 9.74 -25.07
N ALA A 105 11.92 8.55 -25.17
CA ALA A 105 11.17 7.31 -25.03
C ALA A 105 10.47 7.25 -23.65
N GLN A 106 9.23 6.79 -23.65
CA GLN A 106 8.45 6.61 -22.43
C GLN A 106 9.08 5.53 -21.53
N PRO A 107 9.35 5.82 -20.25
CA PRO A 107 9.73 4.81 -19.27
C PRO A 107 8.52 3.94 -18.88
N THR A 108 8.79 2.70 -18.50
CA THR A 108 7.81 1.82 -17.86
C THR A 108 7.55 2.24 -16.41
N ALA A 109 6.42 1.85 -15.83
CA ALA A 109 6.11 2.14 -14.42
C ALA A 109 7.21 1.62 -13.46
N ALA A 110 7.81 0.46 -13.77
CA ALA A 110 8.90 -0.09 -12.98
C ALA A 110 10.17 0.79 -13.05
N GLU A 111 10.48 1.36 -14.21
CA GLU A 111 11.61 2.28 -14.37
C GLU A 111 11.34 3.60 -13.63
N VAL A 112 10.12 4.14 -13.71
CA VAL A 112 9.74 5.36 -12.97
C VAL A 112 9.90 5.15 -11.46
N LEU A 113 9.38 4.03 -10.93
CA LEU A 113 9.53 3.64 -9.52
C LEU A 113 11.00 3.41 -9.11
N ALA A 114 11.85 3.00 -10.06
CA ALA A 114 13.29 2.87 -9.85
C ALA A 114 14.07 4.20 -10.01
N GLY A 115 13.40 5.30 -10.39
CA GLY A 115 14.04 6.59 -10.66
C GLY A 115 14.86 6.61 -11.96
N GLN A 116 14.43 5.84 -12.97
CA GLN A 116 15.14 5.63 -14.23
C GLN A 116 14.35 6.16 -15.43
N ALA A 117 15.08 6.59 -16.46
CA ALA A 117 14.55 6.80 -17.80
C ALA A 117 14.34 5.46 -18.53
N SER A 118 13.69 5.52 -19.70
CA SER A 118 13.45 4.34 -20.54
C SER A 118 14.73 3.57 -20.85
N GLY A 119 14.70 2.24 -20.69
CA GLY A 119 15.86 1.36 -20.85
C GLY A 119 16.83 1.36 -19.66
N GLY A 120 16.43 1.89 -18.49
CA GLY A 120 17.28 1.98 -17.30
C GLY A 120 18.29 3.13 -17.31
N GLY A 121 18.11 4.12 -18.20
CA GLY A 121 18.97 5.29 -18.29
C GLY A 121 18.81 6.26 -17.12
N ALA A 122 19.71 7.23 -17.00
CA ALA A 122 19.57 8.32 -16.04
C ALA A 122 18.55 9.36 -16.56
N PRO A 123 17.53 9.73 -15.77
CA PRO A 123 16.64 10.83 -16.12
C PRO A 123 17.30 12.18 -15.86
N SER A 124 16.67 13.28 -16.30
CA SER A 124 17.11 14.63 -15.98
C SER A 124 16.86 14.98 -14.51
N ALA A 125 15.76 14.49 -13.96
CA ALA A 125 15.46 14.53 -12.52
C ALA A 125 14.61 13.33 -12.14
N ALA A 126 14.71 12.88 -10.90
CA ALA A 126 13.83 11.88 -10.31
C ALA A 126 13.56 12.21 -8.85
N ALA A 127 12.37 11.86 -8.37
CA ALA A 127 12.01 11.94 -6.97
C ALA A 127 10.99 10.87 -6.61
N SER A 128 10.86 10.57 -5.32
CA SER A 128 9.86 9.64 -4.78
C SER A 128 9.32 10.16 -3.47
N VAL A 129 8.04 9.89 -3.20
CA VAL A 129 7.39 10.26 -1.94
C VAL A 129 6.46 9.15 -1.46
N ALA A 130 6.39 8.97 -0.14
CA ALA A 130 5.38 8.12 0.47
C ALA A 130 4.05 8.86 0.56
N VAL A 131 2.96 8.18 0.20
CA VAL A 131 1.57 8.60 0.44
C VAL A 131 1.04 7.72 1.56
N PRO A 132 1.17 8.14 2.84
CA PRO A 132 0.91 7.25 3.98
C PRO A 132 -0.59 7.03 4.23
N VAL A 133 -1.44 7.89 3.67
CA VAL A 133 -2.90 7.87 3.87
C VAL A 133 -3.57 8.01 2.51
N ALA A 134 -4.52 7.11 2.25
CA ALA A 134 -5.39 7.14 1.07
C ALA A 134 -6.11 8.49 0.93
N ALA A 135 -6.41 8.89 -0.30
CA ALA A 135 -7.20 10.08 -0.61
C ALA A 135 -6.69 11.37 0.09
N THR A 136 -5.39 11.43 0.39
CA THR A 136 -4.73 12.60 0.97
C THR A 136 -3.62 13.04 0.01
N PRO A 137 -3.67 14.26 -0.55
CA PRO A 137 -2.63 14.73 -1.45
C PRO A 137 -1.28 14.89 -0.72
N VAL A 138 -0.21 14.53 -1.41
CA VAL A 138 1.17 14.74 -0.97
C VAL A 138 1.96 15.34 -2.13
N THR A 139 2.84 16.30 -1.83
CA THR A 139 3.70 16.92 -2.84
C THR A 139 5.00 16.13 -3.02
N LEU A 140 5.30 15.80 -4.27
CA LEU A 140 6.57 15.28 -4.75
C LEU A 140 7.29 16.40 -5.51
N THR A 141 8.52 16.72 -5.13
CA THR A 141 9.29 17.81 -5.75
C THR A 141 10.43 17.26 -6.59
N LEU A 142 10.40 17.53 -7.90
CA LEU A 142 11.55 17.37 -8.77
C LEU A 142 12.44 18.60 -8.66
N THR A 143 13.76 18.39 -8.57
CA THR A 143 14.76 19.46 -8.48
C THR A 143 15.88 19.24 -9.49
N GLY A 144 16.67 20.27 -9.75
CA GLY A 144 17.79 20.19 -10.68
C GLY A 144 17.39 20.25 -12.15
N LEU A 145 16.17 20.70 -12.44
CA LEU A 145 15.72 20.97 -13.81
C LEU A 145 16.47 22.19 -14.36
N THR A 146 16.57 22.26 -15.69
CA THR A 146 17.16 23.40 -16.37
C THR A 146 16.06 24.31 -16.89
N GLY A 147 16.11 25.59 -16.50
CA GLY A 147 15.11 26.58 -16.93
C GLY A 147 15.00 26.68 -18.44
N GLN A 148 13.79 26.97 -18.94
CA GLN A 148 13.47 27.03 -20.38
C GLN A 148 13.74 25.72 -21.16
N THR A 149 13.91 24.60 -20.47
CA THR A 149 13.98 23.27 -21.10
C THR A 149 12.63 22.58 -21.00
N ALA A 150 12.18 21.98 -22.11
CA ALA A 150 10.95 21.18 -22.12
C ALA A 150 11.23 19.76 -21.64
N TYR A 151 10.39 19.26 -20.74
CA TYR A 151 10.47 17.91 -20.18
C TYR A 151 9.14 17.17 -20.33
N ASP A 152 9.22 15.87 -20.56
CA ASP A 152 8.12 14.93 -20.30
C ASP A 152 8.30 14.37 -18.90
N VAL A 153 7.25 14.45 -18.08
CA VAL A 153 7.27 13.99 -16.69
C VAL A 153 6.35 12.77 -16.56
N TRP A 154 6.90 11.69 -16.05
CA TRP A 154 6.20 10.42 -15.86
C TRP A 154 6.07 10.13 -14.38
N VAL A 155 4.88 9.77 -13.92
CA VAL A 155 4.55 9.46 -12.52
C VAL A 155 4.04 8.03 -12.44
N ALA A 156 4.49 7.27 -11.43
CA ALA A 156 4.09 5.89 -11.19
C ALA A 156 3.93 5.60 -9.69
#